data_AF-A0A0F9BK41-F1
#
_entry.id   AF-A0A0F9BK41-F1
#
_cell.length_a   1.000
_cell.length_b   1.000
_cell.length_c   1.000
_cell.angle_alpha   90.00
_cell.angle_beta   90.00
_cell.angle_gamma   90.00
#
_symmetry.space_group_name_H-M   'P 1'
#
loop_
_entity.id
_entity.type
_entity.pdbx_description
1 polymer ?
#
loop_
_entity_poly.entity_id
_entity_poly.type
_entity_poly.pdbx_seq_one_letter_code
_entity_poly.pdbx_strand_id
1 'polypeptide(L)'
;MRLTLKKAILISIELWTWLAETGEEYKREWSGWIKYGEMSFDCALCEYGERKDGDNRCVHCPYYLKFGKCFNEGQPYRKWADTDTPKTRKKYASLLLAQLEELK
;
A
#
# COMPACT_ATOMS: atom_id res chain seq x y z
N MET A 1 -6.26 8.26 -10.77
CA MET A 1 -5.22 8.42 -11.82
C MET A 1 -4.87 7.04 -12.36
N ARG A 2 -4.82 6.80 -13.67
CA ARG A 2 -4.46 5.45 -14.16
C ARG A 2 -2.93 5.24 -14.09
N LEU A 3 -2.47 4.48 -13.10
CA LEU A 3 -1.06 4.15 -12.94
C LEU A 3 -0.67 2.95 -13.82
N THR A 4 0.58 2.91 -14.26
CA THR A 4 1.18 1.66 -14.74
C THR A 4 1.56 0.79 -13.54
N LEU A 5 1.62 -0.53 -13.73
CA LEU A 5 2.02 -1.47 -12.68
C LEU A 5 3.35 -1.06 -12.01
N LYS A 6 4.36 -0.77 -12.83
CA LYS A 6 5.69 -0.34 -12.36
C LYS A 6 5.61 0.93 -11.50
N LYS A 7 4.82 1.93 -11.93
CA LYS A 7 4.66 3.18 -11.19
C LYS A 7 3.88 2.97 -9.89
N ALA A 8 2.86 2.11 -9.90
CA ALA A 8 2.09 1.76 -8.70
C ALA A 8 2.94 1.05 -7.65
N ILE A 9 3.80 0.11 -8.06
CA ILE A 9 4.74 -0.57 -7.16
C ILE A 9 5.76 0.42 -6.60
N LEU A 10 6.37 1.25 -7.44
CA LEU A 10 7.35 2.26 -6.99
C LEU A 10 6.75 3.23 -5.96
N ILE A 11 5.57 3.79 -6.22
CA ILE A 11 4.92 4.69 -5.27
C ILE A 11 4.58 3.98 -3.96
N SER A 12 4.12 2.72 -4.05
CA SER A 12 3.86 1.92 -2.85
C SER A 12 5.13 1.72 -2.04
N ILE A 13 6.24 1.32 -2.67
CA ILE A 13 7.52 1.16 -1.99
C ILE A 13 7.95 2.47 -1.31
N GLU A 14 7.95 3.61 -2.02
CA GLU A 14 8.38 4.88 -1.44
C GLU A 14 7.51 5.31 -0.24
N LEU A 15 6.18 5.15 -0.33
CA LEU A 15 5.28 5.44 0.78
C LEU A 15 5.55 4.52 1.99
N TRP A 16 5.69 3.22 1.75
CA TRP A 16 5.86 2.24 2.82
C TRP A 16 7.26 2.28 3.45
N THR A 17 8.29 2.72 2.72
CA THR A 17 9.60 3.10 3.28
C THR A 17 9.44 4.24 4.27
N TRP A 18 8.76 5.32 3.87
CA TRP A 18 8.53 6.45 4.78
C TRP A 18 7.73 6.04 6.03
N LEU A 19 6.68 5.24 5.88
CA LEU A 19 5.90 4.71 7.02
C LEU A 19 6.74 3.81 7.94
N ALA A 20 7.66 3.03 7.39
CA ALA A 20 8.58 2.21 8.16
C ALA A 20 9.59 3.04 8.96
N GLU A 21 10.00 4.19 8.43
CA GLU A 21 10.93 5.11 9.08
C GLU A 21 10.24 5.98 10.15
N THR A 22 9.06 6.52 9.86
CA THR A 22 8.38 7.50 10.72
C THR A 22 7.40 6.86 11.70
N GLY A 23 6.74 5.77 11.31
CA GLY A 23 5.66 5.17 12.10
C GLY A 23 4.37 5.99 12.09
N GLU A 24 4.23 6.89 11.11
CA GLU A 24 3.07 7.75 10.98
C GLU A 24 1.77 6.96 10.79
N GLU A 25 0.68 7.54 11.29
CA GLU A 25 -0.66 6.97 11.16
C GLU A 25 -1.25 7.24 9.79
N TYR A 26 -1.14 8.50 9.36
CA TYR A 26 -1.90 9.01 8.25
C TYR A 26 -1.00 9.12 7.04
N LYS A 27 -1.33 8.35 6.01
CA LYS A 27 -0.64 8.40 4.72
C LYS A 27 -0.64 9.81 4.13
N ARG A 28 -1.68 10.62 4.37
CA ARG A 28 -1.81 12.01 3.85
C ARG A 28 -0.66 12.93 4.26
N GLU A 29 0.03 12.64 5.36
CA GLU A 29 1.17 13.43 5.83
C GLU A 29 2.45 13.17 5.01
N TRP A 30 2.43 12.14 4.14
CA TRP A 30 3.55 11.85 3.27
C TRP A 30 3.70 12.91 2.17
N SER A 31 4.81 13.63 2.16
CA SER A 31 5.10 14.67 1.16
C SER A 31 5.21 14.15 -0.28
N GLY A 32 5.33 12.84 -0.48
CA GLY A 32 5.32 12.20 -1.80
C GLY A 32 4.06 12.47 -2.62
N TRP A 33 2.93 12.82 -1.98
CA TRP A 33 1.71 13.23 -2.69
C TRP A 33 1.89 14.49 -3.53
N ILE A 34 2.80 15.39 -3.17
CA ILE A 34 3.14 16.57 -3.99
C ILE A 34 3.71 16.14 -5.34
N LYS A 35 4.50 15.06 -5.36
CA LYS A 35 5.15 14.53 -6.56
C LYS A 35 4.20 13.68 -7.42
N TYR A 36 3.36 12.87 -6.78
CA TYR A 36 2.56 11.85 -7.47
C TYR A 36 1.08 12.20 -7.63
N GLY A 37 0.61 13.24 -6.94
CA GLY A 37 -0.80 13.57 -6.77
C GLY A 37 -1.46 12.71 -5.69
N GLU A 38 -2.54 13.22 -5.10
CA GLU A 38 -3.38 12.42 -4.20
C GLU A 38 -4.00 11.24 -4.95
N MET A 39 -4.11 10.11 -4.24
CA MET A 39 -4.75 8.91 -4.77
C MET A 39 -6.16 8.79 -4.19
N SER A 40 -7.09 8.40 -5.03
CA SER A 40 -8.49 8.17 -4.66
C SER A 40 -8.65 6.93 -3.78
N PHE A 41 -7.65 6.02 -3.83
CA PHE A 41 -7.67 4.74 -3.15
C PHE A 41 -6.52 4.61 -2.15
N ASP A 42 -6.77 3.86 -1.06
CA ASP A 42 -5.86 3.70 0.09
C ASP A 42 -4.45 3.14 -0.25
N CYS A 43 -4.19 2.74 -1.51
CA CYS A 43 -2.89 2.25 -2.01
C CYS A 43 -2.75 2.49 -3.52
N ALA A 44 -1.53 2.80 -3.98
CA ALA A 44 -1.22 2.98 -5.40
C ALA A 44 -1.48 1.72 -6.25
N LEU A 45 -1.39 0.53 -5.68
CA LEU A 45 -1.74 -0.72 -6.38
C LEU A 45 -3.24 -0.82 -6.72
N CYS A 46 -4.10 -0.17 -5.93
CA CYS A 46 -5.53 -0.11 -6.19
C CYS A 46 -5.88 0.87 -7.33
N GLU A 47 -5.03 1.86 -7.61
CA GLU A 47 -5.16 2.76 -8.77
C GLU A 47 -4.74 2.10 -10.09
N TYR A 48 -3.98 1.00 -10.02
CA TYR A 48 -3.62 0.20 -11.19
C TYR A 48 -4.78 -0.71 -11.66
N GLY A 49 -5.51 -1.33 -10.72
CA GLY A 49 -6.55 -2.32 -11.05
C GLY A 49 -7.70 -1.70 -11.83
N GLU A 50 -8.01 -2.24 -13.02
CA GLU A 50 -9.19 -1.83 -13.78
C GLU A 50 -10.45 -2.01 -12.92
N ARG A 51 -11.18 -0.92 -12.72
CA ARG A 51 -12.53 -0.95 -12.15
C ARG A 51 -13.51 -1.17 -13.29
N LYS A 52 -13.95 -2.42 -13.49
CA LYS A 52 -15.26 -2.65 -14.09
C LYS A 52 -16.27 -2.74 -12.95
N ASP A 53 -17.39 -2.05 -13.08
CA ASP A 53 -18.44 -2.08 -12.07
C ASP A 53 -18.86 -3.52 -11.77
N GLY A 54 -18.83 -3.90 -10.50
CA GLY A 54 -19.15 -5.26 -10.04
C GLY A 54 -17.95 -6.19 -9.85
N ASP A 55 -16.74 -5.82 -10.28
CA ASP A 55 -15.56 -6.67 -10.12
C ASP A 55 -14.92 -6.54 -8.74
N ASN A 56 -14.45 -7.67 -8.20
CA ASN A 56 -13.82 -7.68 -6.88
C ASN A 56 -12.52 -6.86 -6.95
N ARG A 57 -12.41 -5.78 -6.17
CA ARG A 57 -11.35 -4.73 -6.21
C ARG A 57 -9.89 -5.23 -6.25
N CYS A 58 -9.66 -6.51 -6.00
CA CYS A 58 -8.36 -7.13 -5.86
C CYS A 58 -7.97 -8.02 -7.06
N VAL A 59 -8.86 -8.32 -8.01
CA VAL A 59 -8.58 -9.29 -9.11
C VAL A 59 -7.34 -8.92 -9.92
N HIS A 60 -7.09 -7.63 -10.12
CA HIS A 60 -5.92 -7.12 -10.85
C HIS A 60 -4.84 -6.52 -9.93
N CYS A 61 -4.99 -6.62 -8.61
CA CYS A 61 -3.99 -6.10 -7.68
C CYS A 61 -2.81 -7.08 -7.61
N PRO A 62 -1.58 -6.66 -7.97
CA PRO A 62 -0.42 -7.56 -7.98
C PRO A 62 -0.10 -8.10 -6.58
N TYR A 63 -0.32 -7.29 -5.53
CA TYR A 63 -0.19 -7.75 -4.15
C TYR A 63 -1.18 -8.87 -3.83
N TYR A 64 -2.45 -8.71 -4.23
CA TYR A 64 -3.47 -9.74 -4.00
C TYR A 64 -3.13 -11.06 -4.69
N LEU A 65 -2.68 -10.98 -5.94
CA LEU A 65 -2.34 -12.16 -6.73
C LEU A 65 -1.19 -12.96 -6.11
N LYS A 66 -0.26 -12.31 -5.42
CA LYS A 66 0.90 -12.98 -4.79
C LYS A 66 0.68 -13.35 -3.31
N PHE A 67 0.07 -12.46 -2.53
CA PHE A 67 0.01 -12.58 -1.06
C PHE A 67 -1.42 -12.71 -0.50
N GLY A 68 -2.45 -12.61 -1.35
CA GLY A 68 -3.85 -12.58 -0.94
C GLY A 68 -4.33 -11.20 -0.48
N LYS A 69 -5.55 -11.13 0.09
CA LYS A 69 -6.17 -9.84 0.45
C LYS A 69 -5.34 -9.13 1.52
N CYS A 70 -4.89 -7.91 1.24
CA CYS A 70 -4.12 -7.09 2.19
C CYS A 70 -4.85 -6.83 3.52
N PHE A 71 -6.19 -6.84 3.52
CA PHE A 71 -7.02 -6.58 4.70
C PHE A 71 -7.46 -7.86 5.44
N ASN A 72 -6.97 -9.04 5.05
CA ASN A 72 -7.22 -10.26 5.81
C ASN A 72 -6.49 -10.24 7.16
N GLU A 73 -7.01 -11.02 8.10
CA GLU A 73 -6.33 -11.28 9.37
C GLU A 73 -4.92 -11.85 9.13
N GLY A 74 -3.96 -11.39 9.93
CA GLY A 74 -2.57 -11.82 9.80
C GLY A 74 -1.71 -10.95 8.88
N GLN A 75 -2.30 -10.26 7.91
CA GLN A 75 -1.57 -9.50 6.89
C GLN A 75 -0.93 -8.23 7.46
N PRO A 76 0.29 -7.86 7.01
CA PRO A 76 0.98 -6.67 7.52
C PRO A 76 0.19 -5.38 7.39
N TYR A 77 -0.51 -5.17 6.26
CA TYR A 77 -1.35 -4.00 6.06
C TYR A 77 -2.46 -3.89 7.12
N ARG A 78 -3.23 -4.97 7.34
CA ARG A 78 -4.30 -5.00 8.35
C ARG A 78 -3.73 -4.73 9.74
N LYS A 79 -2.63 -5.39 10.09
CA LYS A 79 -1.96 -5.20 11.39
C LYS A 79 -1.39 -3.79 11.57
N TRP A 80 -0.93 -3.14 10.50
CA TRP A 80 -0.51 -1.73 10.50
C TRP A 80 -1.70 -0.78 10.72
N ALA A 81 -2.83 -1.05 10.07
CA ALA A 81 -4.04 -0.23 10.22
C ALA A 81 -4.70 -0.37 11.60
N ASP A 82 -4.59 -1.55 12.23
CA ASP A 82 -5.21 -1.85 13.53
C ASP A 82 -4.36 -1.43 14.75
N THR A 83 -3.14 -0.91 14.55
CA THR A 83 -2.25 -0.55 15.67
C THR A 83 -2.25 0.95 15.95
N ASP A 84 -2.27 1.29 17.25
CA ASP A 84 -2.21 2.67 17.73
C ASP A 84 -0.79 3.14 18.09
N THR A 85 0.19 2.23 18.08
CA THR A 85 1.56 2.55 18.51
C THR A 85 2.51 2.77 17.32
N PRO A 86 3.27 3.89 17.29
CA PRO A 86 4.22 4.15 16.21
C PRO A 86 5.27 3.05 16.02
N LYS A 87 5.78 2.47 17.12
CA LYS A 87 6.74 1.36 17.07
C LYS A 87 6.19 0.14 16.32
N THR A 88 4.94 -0.21 16.57
CA THR A 88 4.28 -1.36 15.94
C THR A 88 3.89 -1.03 14.49
N ARG A 89 3.52 0.22 14.20
CA ARG A 89 3.34 0.71 12.82
C ARG A 89 4.62 0.53 12.01
N LYS A 90 5.76 1.02 12.51
CA LYS A 90 7.05 0.82 11.82
C LYS A 90 7.31 -0.64 11.50
N LYS A 91 7.12 -1.54 12.48
CA LYS A 91 7.29 -2.98 12.31
C LYS A 91 6.44 -3.53 11.16
N TYR A 92 5.13 -3.26 11.16
CA TYR A 92 4.25 -3.79 10.13
C TYR A 92 4.41 -3.10 8.78
N ALA A 93 4.79 -1.81 8.76
CA ALA A 93 5.18 -1.11 7.54
C ALA A 93 6.42 -1.73 6.91
N SER A 94 7.46 -2.07 7.69
CA SER A 94 8.65 -2.78 7.20
C SER A 94 8.32 -4.17 6.64
N LEU A 95 7.41 -4.91 7.31
CA LEU A 95 6.97 -6.21 6.81
C LEU A 95 6.21 -6.10 5.48
N LEU A 96 5.36 -5.09 5.34
CA LEU A 96 4.67 -4.84 4.10
C LEU A 96 5.61 -4.35 2.99
N LEU A 97 6.58 -3.50 3.34
CA LEU A 97 7.60 -3.02 2.41
C LEU A 97 8.37 -4.19 1.80
N ALA A 98 8.81 -5.16 2.61
CA ALA A 98 9.49 -6.36 2.11
C ALA A 98 8.63 -7.12 1.07
N GLN A 99 7.33 -7.25 1.32
CA GLN A 99 6.41 -7.87 0.37
C GLN A 99 6.21 -7.04 -0.91
N LEU A 100 6.26 -5.71 -0.82
CA LEU A 100 6.16 -4.83 -1.99
C LEU A 100 7.42 -4.88 -2.84
N GLU A 101 8.60 -4.97 -2.23
CA GLU A 101 9.88 -5.15 -2.94
C GLU A 101 9.92 -6.46 -3.72
N GLU A 102 9.27 -7.50 -3.19
CA GLU A 102 9.06 -8.78 -3.86
C GLU A 102 8.14 -8.72 -5.11
N LEU A 103 7.46 -7.61 -5.36
CA LEU A 103 6.63 -7.40 -6.56
C LEU A 103 7.40 -6.70 -7.70
N LYS A 104 8.60 -6.18 -7.43
CA LYS A 104 9.43 -5.43 -8.38
C LYS A 104 9.98 -6.33 -9.49
#